data_AF-A0A2T2YF32-F1
#
_entry.id   AF-A0A2T2YF32-F1
#
_cell.length_a   1.000
_cell.length_b   1.000
_cell.length_c   1.000
_cell.angle_alpha   90.00
_cell.angle_beta   90.00
_cell.angle_gamma   90.00
#
_symmetry.space_group_name_H-M   'P 1'
#
loop_
_entity.id
_entity.type
_entity.pdbx_description
1 polymer ?
#
loop_
_entity_poly.entity_id
_entity_poly.type
_entity_poly.pdbx_seq_one_letter_code
_entity_poly.pdbx_strand_id
1 'polypeptide(L)'
;MKEAVISVMIVGAFMVASYYLHKYMRNIKSMIWFLSVVLMYIVLLYGYLEIINKIHQYLRDRGIYIEFGHASILLLELGVICLFFALINIVWAAVSRYRNLQNKNTSPNHT
;
A
#
# COMPACT_ATOMS: atom_id res chain seq x y z
N MET A 1 6.75 6.04 -24.07
CA MET A 1 5.40 6.53 -23.70
C MET A 1 4.50 5.47 -23.07
N LYS A 2 4.34 4.28 -23.70
CA LYS A 2 3.49 3.20 -23.16
C LYS A 2 3.92 2.72 -21.77
N GLU A 3 5.23 2.67 -21.51
CA GLU A 3 5.80 2.19 -20.24
C GLU A 3 5.52 3.11 -19.06
N ALA A 4 5.66 4.41 -19.25
CA ALA A 4 5.32 5.39 -18.22
C ALA A 4 3.83 5.32 -17.84
N VAL A 5 2.95 5.05 -18.80
CA VAL A 5 1.51 4.88 -18.55
C VAL A 5 1.26 3.64 -17.69
N ILE A 6 1.89 2.51 -18.01
CA ILE A 6 1.77 1.27 -17.23
C ILE A 6 2.26 1.48 -15.79
N SER A 7 3.42 2.11 -15.60
CA SER A 7 3.96 2.44 -14.27
C SER A 7 3.01 3.35 -13.47
N VAL A 8 2.44 4.37 -14.10
CA VAL A 8 1.46 5.26 -13.45
C VAL A 8 0.18 4.52 -13.07
N MET A 9 -0.31 3.61 -13.92
CA MET A 9 -1.48 2.79 -13.61
C MET A 9 -1.23 1.85 -12.42
N ILE A 10 -0.04 1.23 -12.37
CA ILE A 10 0.39 0.38 -11.26
C ILE A 10 0.47 1.21 -9.97
N VAL A 11 1.20 2.32 -9.96
CA VAL A 11 1.29 3.19 -8.76
C VAL A 11 -0.09 3.72 -8.35
N GLY A 12 -0.93 4.13 -9.30
CA GLY A 12 -2.28 4.60 -9.05
C GLY A 12 -3.18 3.55 -8.41
N ALA A 13 -3.17 2.31 -8.90
CA ALA A 13 -3.92 1.21 -8.32
C ALA A 13 -3.48 0.94 -6.86
N PHE A 14 -2.16 0.96 -6.61
CA PHE A 14 -1.62 0.83 -5.25
C PHE A 14 -2.07 1.97 -4.33
N MET A 15 -2.03 3.22 -4.80
CA MET A 15 -2.46 4.38 -4.02
C MET A 15 -3.95 4.30 -3.64
N VAL A 16 -4.81 3.93 -4.60
CA VAL A 16 -6.25 3.78 -4.36
C VAL A 16 -6.51 2.67 -3.34
N ALA A 17 -5.90 1.50 -3.49
CA ALA A 17 -6.02 0.40 -2.53
C ALA A 17 -5.54 0.80 -1.13
N SER A 18 -4.38 1.48 -1.05
CA SER A 18 -3.80 1.97 0.19
C SER A 18 -4.71 2.99 0.89
N TYR A 19 -5.36 3.88 0.15
CA TYR A 19 -6.33 4.85 0.68
C TYR A 19 -7.55 4.15 1.33
N TYR A 20 -8.15 3.18 0.64
CA TYR A 20 -9.27 2.42 1.20
C TYR A 20 -8.88 1.66 2.46
N LEU A 21 -7.69 1.05 2.44
CA LEU A 21 -7.17 0.33 3.59
C LEU A 21 -6.91 1.26 4.78
N HIS A 22 -6.32 2.44 4.55
CA HIS A 22 -6.16 3.47 5.56
C HIS A 22 -7.51 3.90 6.16
N LYS A 23 -8.52 4.16 5.32
CA LYS A 23 -9.87 4.50 5.78
C LYS A 23 -10.46 3.40 6.66
N TYR A 24 -10.25 2.13 6.31
CA TYR A 24 -10.69 0.98 7.10
C TYR A 24 -9.94 0.91 8.45
N MET A 25 -8.60 0.98 8.44
CA MET A 25 -7.75 0.89 9.64
C MET A 25 -8.10 1.93 10.71
N ARG A 26 -8.43 3.16 10.32
CA ARG A 26 -8.82 4.23 11.27
C ARG A 26 -10.09 3.94 12.07
N ASN A 27 -10.99 3.12 11.52
CA ASN A 27 -12.27 2.80 12.14
C ASN A 27 -12.23 1.57 13.04
N ILE A 28 -11.10 0.84 13.06
CA ILE A 28 -10.96 -0.38 13.86
C ILE A 28 -10.79 -0.01 15.34
N LYS A 29 -11.76 -0.43 16.16
CA LYS A 29 -11.71 -0.22 17.62
C LYS A 29 -10.69 -1.13 18.30
N SER A 30 -10.70 -2.42 17.94
CA SER A 30 -9.84 -3.43 18.57
C SER A 30 -8.39 -3.36 18.08
N MET A 31 -7.44 -3.38 19.01
CA MET A 31 -6.00 -3.37 18.69
C MET A 31 -5.56 -4.62 17.91
N ILE A 32 -6.15 -5.78 18.26
CA ILE A 32 -5.83 -7.06 17.61
C ILE A 32 -6.23 -7.00 16.13
N TRP A 33 -7.44 -6.55 15.84
CA TRP A 33 -7.92 -6.39 14.46
C TRP A 33 -7.10 -5.36 13.67
N PHE A 34 -6.65 -4.28 14.32
CA PHE A 34 -5.77 -3.31 13.69
C PHE A 34 -4.44 -3.96 13.28
N LEU A 35 -3.83 -4.73 14.18
CA LEU A 35 -2.58 -5.45 13.91
C LEU A 35 -2.74 -6.50 12.80
N SER A 36 -3.84 -7.25 12.80
CA SER A 36 -4.14 -8.22 11.74
C SER A 36 -4.24 -7.56 10.36
N VAL A 37 -4.85 -6.38 10.26
CA VAL A 37 -4.94 -5.63 9.00
C VAL A 37 -3.57 -5.06 8.59
N VAL A 38 -2.73 -4.62 9.53
CA VAL A 38 -1.34 -4.22 9.23
C VAL A 38 -0.56 -5.39 8.62
N LEU A 39 -0.63 -6.58 9.23
CA LEU A 39 0.05 -7.78 8.73
C LEU A 39 -0.47 -8.17 7.35
N MET A 40 -1.79 -8.18 7.17
CA MET A 40 -2.42 -8.44 5.88
C MET A 40 -1.95 -7.43 4.82
N TYR A 41 -1.79 -6.15 5.18
CA TYR A 41 -1.32 -5.13 4.24
C TYR A 41 0.10 -5.40 3.75
N ILE A 42 1.01 -5.80 4.65
CA ILE A 42 2.40 -6.14 4.29
C ILE A 42 2.42 -7.36 3.37
N VAL A 43 1.61 -8.40 3.64
CA VAL A 43 1.50 -9.59 2.79
C VAL A 43 0.96 -9.23 1.41
N LEU A 44 -0.09 -8.40 1.34
CA LEU A 44 -0.66 -7.93 0.08
C LEU A 44 0.33 -7.08 -0.71
N LEU A 45 1.12 -6.24 -0.03
CA LEU A 45 2.17 -5.46 -0.67
C LEU A 45 3.24 -6.37 -1.29
N TYR A 46 3.67 -7.41 -0.57
CA TYR A 46 4.62 -8.38 -1.11
C TYR A 46 4.05 -9.12 -2.33
N GLY A 47 2.83 -9.65 -2.21
CA GLY A 47 2.15 -10.33 -3.32
C GLY A 47 1.92 -9.42 -4.53
N TYR A 48 1.63 -8.14 -4.29
CA TYR A 48 1.51 -7.13 -5.33
C TYR A 48 2.82 -6.95 -6.13
N LEU A 49 3.95 -6.82 -5.43
CA LEU A 49 5.26 -6.73 -6.08
C LEU A 49 5.63 -8.02 -6.83
N GLU A 50 5.28 -9.18 -6.28
CA GLU A 50 5.51 -10.46 -6.94
C GLU A 50 4.67 -10.61 -8.22
N ILE A 51 3.40 -10.19 -8.19
CA ILE A 51 2.53 -10.16 -9.38
C ILE A 51 3.13 -9.25 -10.45
N ILE A 52 3.58 -8.05 -10.10
CA ILE A 52 4.21 -7.14 -11.06
C ILE A 52 5.48 -7.78 -11.65
N ASN A 53 6.30 -8.42 -10.82
CA ASN A 53 7.50 -9.11 -11.29
C ASN A 53 7.18 -10.23 -12.29
N LYS A 54 6.16 -11.05 -11.99
CA LYS A 54 5.70 -12.13 -12.89
C LYS A 54 5.10 -11.58 -14.18
N ILE A 55 4.30 -10.52 -14.11
CA ILE A 55 3.76 -9.84 -15.29
C ILE A 55 4.90 -9.29 -16.15
N HIS A 56 5.90 -8.67 -15.52
CA HIS A 56 7.06 -8.14 -16.22
C HIS A 56 7.87 -9.25 -16.92
N GLN A 57 8.15 -10.36 -16.24
CA GLN A 57 8.82 -11.52 -16.82
C GLN A 57 8.02 -12.09 -18.00
N TYR A 58 6.70 -12.25 -17.83
CA TYR A 58 5.83 -12.75 -18.88
C TYR A 58 5.78 -11.85 -20.13
N LEU A 59 5.77 -10.52 -19.95
CA LEU A 59 5.83 -9.57 -21.06
C LEU A 59 7.18 -9.65 -21.79
N ARG A 60 8.27 -9.79 -21.03
CA ARG A 60 9.62 -9.97 -21.57
C ARG A 60 9.74 -11.23 -22.42
N ASP A 61 9.17 -12.34 -21.97
CA ASP A 61 9.20 -13.62 -22.70
C ASP A 61 8.45 -13.52 -24.05
N ARG A 62 7.50 -12.59 -24.19
CA ARG A 62 6.79 -12.31 -25.44
C ARG A 62 7.46 -11.25 -26.32
N GLY A 63 8.69 -10.85 -26.00
CA GLY A 63 9.44 -9.83 -26.74
C GLY A 63 8.92 -8.40 -26.55
N ILE A 64 7.98 -8.20 -25.62
CA ILE A 64 7.57 -6.86 -25.18
C ILE A 64 8.57 -6.44 -24.12
N TYR A 65 9.70 -5.89 -24.58
CA TYR A 65 10.68 -5.27 -23.72
C TYR A 65 10.10 -3.94 -23.27
N ILE A 66 9.55 -3.96 -22.08
CA ILE A 66 9.52 -2.71 -21.33
C ILE A 66 10.98 -2.33 -21.11
N GLU A 67 11.48 -1.34 -21.85
CA GLU A 67 12.83 -0.79 -21.72
C GLU A 67 12.99 -0.10 -20.35
N PHE A 68 13.00 -0.91 -19.30
CA PHE A 68 13.56 -0.57 -18.00
C PHE A 68 15.01 -1.07 -18.07
N GLY A 69 15.96 -0.18 -18.36
CA GLY A 69 17.38 -0.49 -18.62
C GLY A 69 18.06 -1.40 -17.58
N HIS A 70 17.47 -1.56 -16.39
CA HIS A 70 17.67 -2.68 -15.48
C HIS A 70 16.34 -3.02 -14.78
N ALA A 71 15.53 -3.89 -15.38
CA ALA A 71 14.21 -4.27 -14.87
C ALA A 71 14.17 -4.71 -13.39
N SER A 72 15.27 -5.27 -12.87
CA SER A 72 15.38 -5.66 -11.45
C SER A 72 15.52 -4.46 -10.50
N ILE A 73 16.23 -3.40 -10.92
CA ILE A 73 16.49 -2.22 -10.09
C ILE A 73 15.25 -1.33 -10.01
N LEU A 74 14.53 -1.16 -11.11
CA LEU A 74 13.36 -0.29 -11.13
C LEU A 74 12.17 -0.91 -10.37
N LEU A 75 12.01 -2.24 -10.41
CA LEU A 75 11.06 -2.95 -9.55
C LEU A 75 11.45 -2.83 -8.06
N LEU A 76 12.74 -2.85 -7.76
CA LEU A 76 13.26 -2.66 -6.41
C LEU A 76 12.94 -1.23 -5.92
N GLU A 77 13.22 -0.21 -6.73
CA GLU A 77 12.88 1.19 -6.42
C GLU A 77 11.38 1.38 -6.21
N LEU A 78 10.55 0.81 -7.09
CA LEU A 78 9.10 0.82 -6.94
C LEU A 78 8.66 0.13 -5.64
N GLY A 79 9.27 -1.02 -5.32
CA GLY A 79 9.05 -1.74 -4.07
C GLY A 79 9.39 -0.91 -2.83
N VAL A 80 10.54 -0.22 -2.85
CA VAL A 80 10.97 0.68 -1.77
C VAL A 80 10.00 1.85 -1.61
N ILE A 81 9.56 2.48 -2.71
CA ILE A 81 8.57 3.56 -2.68
C ILE A 81 7.25 3.07 -2.09
N CYS A 82 6.73 1.92 -2.56
CA CYS A 82 5.50 1.34 -2.04
C CYS A 82 5.60 0.97 -0.55
N LEU A 83 6.74 0.43 -0.10
CA LEU A 83 7.02 0.17 1.31
C LEU A 83 7.02 1.45 2.15
N PHE A 84 7.68 2.50 1.65
CA PHE A 84 7.73 3.79 2.33
C PHE A 84 6.34 4.41 2.48
N PHE A 85 5.52 4.39 1.43
CA PHE A 85 4.12 4.83 1.48
C PHE A 85 3.27 3.97 2.41
N ALA A 86 3.47 2.65 2.41
CA ALA A 86 2.76 1.75 3.32
C ALA A 86 3.09 2.08 4.79
N LEU A 87 4.35 2.33 5.11
CA LEU A 87 4.80 2.77 6.43
C LEU A 87 4.15 4.09 6.84
N ILE A 88 4.17 5.11 5.98
CA ILE A 88 3.51 6.39 6.23
C ILE A 88 2.01 6.18 6.53
N ASN A 89 1.32 5.37 5.72
CA ASN A 89 -0.10 5.11 5.89
C ASN A 89 -0.42 4.36 7.19
N ILE A 90 0.43 3.41 7.60
CA ILE A 90 0.29 2.69 8.87
C ILE A 90 0.47 3.64 10.06
N VAL A 91 1.54 4.45 10.04
CA VAL A 91 1.83 5.42 11.12
C VAL A 91 0.70 6.44 11.21
N TRP A 92 0.26 7.00 10.09
CA TRP A 92 -0.85 7.95 10.07
C TRP A 92 -2.16 7.30 10.54
N ALA A 93 -2.47 6.08 10.11
CA ALA A 93 -3.65 5.35 10.58
C ALA A 93 -3.60 5.14 12.11
N ALA A 94 -2.43 4.79 12.67
CA ALA A 94 -2.24 4.62 14.10
C ALA A 94 -2.43 5.94 14.88
N VAL A 95 -1.81 7.03 14.43
CA VAL A 95 -1.95 8.36 15.06
C VAL A 95 -3.39 8.84 14.98
N SER A 96 -4.05 8.72 13.82
CA SER A 96 -5.45 9.12 13.64
C SER A 96 -6.39 8.29 14.50
N ARG A 97 -6.15 6.97 14.62
CA ARG A 97 -6.91 6.10 15.51
C ARG A 97 -6.77 6.53 16.97
N TYR A 98 -5.54 6.80 17.41
CA TYR A 98 -5.26 7.23 18.79
C TYR A 98 -5.97 8.54 19.14
N ARG A 99 -5.92 9.55 18.25
CA ARG A 99 -6.67 10.81 18.39
C ARG A 99 -8.18 10.60 18.46
N ASN A 100 -8.73 9.73 17.61
CA ASN A 100 -10.17 9.44 17.60
C ASN A 100 -10.64 8.72 18.88
N LEU A 101 -9.81 7.87 19.47
CA LEU A 101 -10.11 7.23 20.74
C LEU A 101 -10.02 8.22 21.91
N GLN A 102 -9.02 9.11 21.92
CA GLN A 102 -8.92 10.15 22.94
C GLN A 102 -10.10 11.10 22.92
N ASN A 103 -10.50 11.63 21.74
CA ASN A 103 -11.65 12.53 21.61
C ASN A 103 -12.98 11.90 22.09
N LYS A 104 -13.12 10.58 21.97
CA LYS A 104 -14.30 9.88 22.52
C LYS A 104 -14.25 9.73 24.05
N ASN A 105 -13.06 9.66 24.63
CA ASN A 105 -12.86 9.56 26.07
C ASN A 105 -12.89 10.92 26.77
N THR A 106 -12.48 12.01 26.09
CA THR A 106 -12.49 13.39 26.62
C THR A 106 -13.80 14.12 26.42
N SER A 107 -14.75 13.53 25.70
CA SER A 107 -16.15 13.97 25.67
C SER A 107 -17.04 12.98 26.44
N PRO A 108 -16.85 12.79 27.76
CA PRO A 108 -17.87 12.12 28.55
C PRO A 108 -19.07 13.07 28.65
N ASN A 109 -20.24 12.59 28.22
CA ASN A 109 -21.58 13.15 28.43
C ASN A 109 -22.08 14.15 27.37
N HIS A 110 -23.22 13.84 26.76
CA HIS A 110 -24.54 14.06 27.39
C HIS A 110 -25.59 13.12 26.75
N THR A 111 -26.36 12.46 27.64
CA THR A 111 -27.63 11.70 27.44
C THR A 111 -27.63 10.45 26.58
#